data_AF-A0A7K3NR33-F1
#
_entry.id   AF-A0A7K3NR33-F1
#
_cell.length_a   1.000
_cell.length_b   1.000
_cell.length_c   1.000
_cell.angle_alpha   90.00
_cell.angle_beta   90.00
_cell.angle_gamma   90.00
#
_symmetry.space_group_name_H-M   'P 1'
#
loop_
_entity.id
_entity.type
_entity.pdbx_description
1 polymer ?
#
loop_
_entity_poly.entity_id
_entity_poly.type
_entity_poly.pdbx_seq_one_letter_code
_entity_poly.pdbx_strand_id
1 'polypeptide(L)'
;MATVPLTPALAAEYASLFDACTVQPRHAAQVTAAVRGLLQHRDRYAALGSDLGIPWHFPAILHTMECSGRFDRHLHNGDPLTARTSRVPSGRPGQGQPPFTWEQSAADALAMKKLGPGTDWSLPGTLYQFERYNGFGYRLQHGIHSPYLWSFSNHYTGGKYVADGTWSATAVSKQCGAAVLLKELMARGEA
;
A
#
# COMPACT_ATOMS: atom_id res chain seq x y z
N MET A 1 17.96 -0.06 -0.60
CA MET A 1 17.16 -0.06 0.64
C MET A 1 17.57 -1.27 1.46
N ALA A 2 17.66 -1.15 2.78
CA ALA A 2 17.88 -2.30 3.66
C ALA A 2 16.78 -3.35 3.43
N THR A 3 17.17 -4.61 3.29
CA THR A 3 16.24 -5.73 3.11
C THR A 3 15.94 -6.35 4.46
N VAL A 4 14.70 -6.22 4.92
CA VAL A 4 14.19 -6.97 6.08
C VAL A 4 13.53 -8.24 5.54
N PRO A 5 14.03 -9.45 5.84
CA PRO A 5 13.37 -10.68 5.42
C PRO A 5 12.09 -10.91 6.23
N LEU A 6 11.08 -11.52 5.61
CA LEU A 6 9.90 -12.01 6.33
C LEU A 6 10.27 -13.29 7.09
N THR A 7 10.68 -13.13 8.35
CA THR A 7 10.96 -14.25 9.25
C THR A 7 9.68 -14.74 9.92
N PRO A 8 9.65 -15.97 10.49
CA PRO A 8 8.50 -16.43 11.28
C PRO A 8 8.14 -15.50 12.43
N ALA A 9 9.14 -14.90 13.08
CA ALA A 9 8.92 -13.94 14.16
C ALA A 9 8.24 -12.65 13.66
N LEU A 10 8.70 -12.11 12.53
CA LEU A 10 8.08 -10.92 11.93
C LEU A 10 6.67 -11.22 11.41
N ALA A 11 6.44 -12.41 10.85
CA ALA A 11 5.11 -12.85 10.43
C ALA A 11 4.14 -12.92 11.62
N ALA A 12 4.59 -13.49 12.75
CA ALA A 12 3.81 -13.54 13.99
C ALA A 12 3.53 -12.14 14.56
N GLU A 13 4.50 -11.23 14.49
CA GLU A 13 4.31 -9.82 14.89
C GLU A 13 3.20 -9.17 14.05
N TYR A 14 3.24 -9.30 12.72
CA TYR A 14 2.20 -8.74 11.85
C TYR A 14 0.81 -9.30 12.16
N ALA A 15 0.68 -10.62 12.34
CA ALA A 15 -0.58 -11.26 12.69
C ALA A 15 -1.12 -10.70 14.03
N SER A 16 -0.27 -10.68 15.07
CA SER A 16 -0.64 -10.16 16.40
C SER A 16 -1.08 -8.70 16.35
N LEU A 17 -0.34 -7.84 15.63
CA LEU A 17 -0.72 -6.45 15.43
C LEU A 17 -2.05 -6.32 14.69
N PHE A 18 -2.28 -7.11 13.65
CA PHE A 18 -3.51 -7.06 12.88
C PHE A 18 -4.72 -7.52 13.69
N ASP A 19 -4.56 -8.56 14.51
CA ASP A 19 -5.61 -9.06 15.39
C ASP A 19 -5.98 -8.03 16.46
N ALA A 20 -4.98 -7.41 17.09
CA ALA A 20 -5.16 -6.36 18.08
C ALA A 20 -5.46 -4.97 17.49
N CYS A 21 -5.54 -4.85 16.15
CA CYS A 21 -5.77 -3.58 15.48
C CYS A 21 -7.22 -3.13 15.66
N THR A 22 -7.39 -1.96 16.27
CA THR A 22 -8.68 -1.27 16.44
C THR A 22 -8.61 0.09 15.76
N VAL A 23 -9.61 0.37 14.91
CA VAL A 23 -9.76 1.68 14.28
C VAL A 23 -10.16 2.70 15.33
N GLN A 24 -9.43 3.81 15.42
CA GLN A 24 -9.78 4.87 16.37
C GLN A 24 -11.15 5.47 15.97
N PRO A 25 -12.12 5.62 16.90
CA PRO A 25 -13.48 6.05 16.56
C PRO A 25 -13.55 7.36 15.76
N ARG A 26 -12.66 8.31 16.05
CA ARG A 26 -12.57 9.60 15.33
C ARG A 26 -12.24 9.47 13.84
N HIS A 27 -11.66 8.35 13.41
CA HIS A 27 -11.30 8.08 12.02
C HIS A 27 -12.25 7.10 11.32
N ALA A 28 -13.20 6.49 12.02
CA ALA A 28 -14.08 5.43 11.47
C ALA A 28 -14.81 5.86 10.19
N ALA A 29 -15.32 7.11 10.15
CA ALA A 29 -15.98 7.66 8.97
C ALA A 29 -15.03 7.80 7.77
N GLN A 30 -13.79 8.24 8.01
CA GLN A 30 -12.77 8.38 6.97
C GLN A 30 -12.35 7.01 6.41
N VAL A 31 -12.16 6.02 7.29
CA VAL A 31 -11.83 4.63 6.90
C VAL A 31 -12.96 4.02 6.06
N THR A 32 -14.21 4.18 6.51
CA THR A 32 -15.39 3.71 5.78
C THR A 32 -15.49 4.35 4.39
N ALA A 33 -15.24 5.65 4.28
CA ALA A 33 -15.28 6.36 3.01
C ALA A 33 -14.16 5.88 2.06
N ALA A 34 -12.96 5.68 2.57
CA ALA A 34 -11.84 5.16 1.79
C ALA A 34 -12.14 3.75 1.24
N VAL A 35 -12.62 2.83 2.09
CA VAL A 35 -13.01 1.47 1.66
C VAL A 35 -14.13 1.49 0.63
N ARG A 36 -15.13 2.38 0.78
CA ARG A 36 -16.17 2.54 -0.25
C ARG A 36 -15.59 2.94 -1.60
N GLY A 37 -14.61 3.84 -1.61
CA GLY A 37 -13.89 4.22 -2.84
C GLY A 37 -13.14 3.06 -3.47
N LEU A 38 -12.55 2.16 -2.67
CA LEU A 38 -11.93 0.93 -3.19
C LEU A 38 -12.96 0.02 -3.87
N LEU A 39 -14.10 -0.20 -3.20
CA LEU A 39 -15.16 -1.10 -3.66
C LEU A 39 -15.84 -0.61 -4.95
N GLN A 40 -15.93 0.71 -5.16
CA GLN A 40 -16.44 1.29 -6.42
C GLN A 40 -15.68 0.84 -7.66
N HIS A 41 -14.42 0.43 -7.51
CA HIS A 41 -13.56 0.00 -8.60
C HIS A 41 -13.05 -1.44 -8.43
N ARG A 42 -13.71 -2.23 -7.57
CA ARG A 42 -13.33 -3.60 -7.22
C ARG A 42 -13.05 -4.46 -8.46
N ASP A 43 -13.96 -4.47 -9.43
CA ASP A 43 -13.86 -5.34 -10.61
C ASP A 43 -12.65 -4.98 -11.48
N ARG A 44 -12.31 -3.69 -11.56
CA ARG A 44 -11.13 -3.21 -12.28
C ARG A 44 -9.84 -3.70 -11.61
N TYR A 45 -9.77 -3.63 -10.28
CA TYR A 45 -8.64 -4.18 -9.53
C TYR A 45 -8.59 -5.70 -9.58
N ALA A 46 -9.74 -6.37 -9.58
CA ALA A 46 -9.84 -7.82 -9.64
C ALA A 46 -9.38 -8.36 -11.00
N ALA A 47 -9.70 -7.69 -12.10
CA ALA A 47 -9.21 -8.04 -13.42
C ALA A 47 -7.67 -7.98 -13.48
N LEU A 48 -7.08 -6.86 -13.07
CA LEU A 48 -5.62 -6.71 -13.00
C LEU A 48 -4.98 -7.74 -12.06
N GLY A 49 -5.58 -7.94 -10.88
CA GLY A 49 -5.10 -8.90 -9.89
C GLY A 49 -5.12 -10.34 -10.42
N SER A 50 -6.19 -10.73 -11.10
CA SER A 50 -6.32 -12.04 -11.73
C SER A 50 -5.21 -12.29 -12.75
N ASP A 51 -4.96 -11.33 -13.64
CA ASP A 51 -3.92 -11.44 -14.68
C ASP A 51 -2.51 -11.57 -14.08
N LEU A 52 -2.28 -10.97 -12.90
CA LEU A 52 -0.97 -10.95 -12.24
C LEU A 52 -0.82 -11.99 -11.12
N GLY A 53 -1.88 -12.74 -10.77
CA GLY A 53 -1.90 -13.61 -9.59
C GLY A 53 -1.71 -12.86 -8.27
N ILE A 54 -2.38 -11.71 -8.12
CA ILE A 54 -2.34 -10.82 -6.96
C ILE A 54 -3.77 -10.64 -6.43
N PRO A 55 -4.02 -10.78 -5.12
CA PRO A 55 -5.33 -10.50 -4.53
C PRO A 55 -5.75 -9.06 -4.83
N TRP A 56 -6.98 -8.87 -5.31
CA TRP A 56 -7.48 -7.58 -5.81
C TRP A 56 -7.33 -6.42 -4.81
N HIS A 57 -7.45 -6.70 -3.51
CA HIS A 57 -7.36 -5.71 -2.45
C HIS A 57 -5.95 -5.10 -2.34
N PHE A 58 -4.90 -5.82 -2.75
CA PHE A 58 -3.53 -5.33 -2.68
C PHE A 58 -3.29 -4.15 -3.63
N PRO A 59 -3.49 -4.25 -4.97
CA PRO A 59 -3.35 -3.11 -5.86
C PRO A 59 -4.37 -2.01 -5.57
N ALA A 60 -5.57 -2.35 -5.06
CA ALA A 60 -6.58 -1.35 -4.67
C ALA A 60 -6.10 -0.44 -3.53
N ILE A 61 -5.65 -1.05 -2.43
CA ILE A 61 -5.10 -0.33 -1.27
C ILE A 61 -3.85 0.42 -1.69
N LEU A 62 -2.92 -0.24 -2.39
CA LEU A 62 -1.69 0.39 -2.84
C LEU A 62 -1.95 1.63 -3.72
N HIS A 63 -2.88 1.54 -4.66
CA HIS A 63 -3.24 2.66 -5.52
C HIS A 63 -3.79 3.86 -4.74
N THR A 64 -4.54 3.59 -3.67
CA THR A 64 -4.99 4.65 -2.75
C THR A 64 -3.83 5.25 -1.97
N MET A 65 -2.89 4.41 -1.53
CA MET A 65 -1.72 4.85 -0.76
C MET A 65 -0.77 5.72 -1.58
N GLU A 66 -0.50 5.34 -2.82
CA GLU A 66 0.50 6.00 -3.67
C GLU A 66 -0.06 7.15 -4.51
N CYS A 67 -1.34 7.08 -4.92
CA CYS A 67 -1.91 8.01 -5.90
C CYS A 67 -3.35 8.45 -5.58
N SER A 68 -3.83 8.25 -4.35
CA SER A 68 -5.20 8.60 -3.95
C SER A 68 -6.29 7.99 -4.85
N GLY A 69 -6.03 6.83 -5.47
CA GLY A 69 -6.98 6.14 -6.34
C GLY A 69 -7.16 6.78 -7.73
N ARG A 70 -6.24 7.64 -8.16
CA ARG A 70 -6.31 8.35 -9.44
C ARG A 70 -5.89 7.49 -10.64
N PHE A 71 -6.87 7.03 -11.39
CA PHE A 71 -6.67 6.26 -12.62
C PHE A 71 -6.11 7.05 -13.83
N ASP A 72 -5.82 8.34 -13.67
CA ASP A 72 -5.15 9.18 -14.66
C ASP A 72 -3.65 9.39 -14.37
N ARG A 73 -3.11 8.64 -13.41
CA ARG A 73 -1.71 8.72 -12.94
C ARG A 73 -1.03 7.34 -12.90
N HIS A 74 0.28 7.34 -13.10
CA HIS A 74 1.13 6.16 -12.99
C HIS A 74 1.22 5.67 -11.54
N LEU A 75 1.01 4.37 -11.31
CA LEU A 75 1.17 3.76 -9.98
C LEU A 75 2.63 3.86 -9.45
N HIS A 76 3.60 4.02 -10.34
CA HIS A 76 5.02 4.11 -9.97
C HIS A 76 5.32 5.29 -9.04
N ASN A 77 4.78 6.45 -9.36
CA ASN A 77 5.18 7.71 -8.73
C ASN A 77 4.11 8.81 -8.83
N GLY A 78 2.98 8.57 -9.50
CA GLY A 78 1.90 9.54 -9.70
C GLY A 78 2.09 10.52 -10.86
N ASP A 79 3.00 10.29 -11.81
CA ASP A 79 3.08 11.10 -13.05
C ASP A 79 1.84 10.88 -13.94
N PRO A 80 1.45 11.84 -14.80
CA PRO A 80 0.35 11.64 -15.75
C PRO A 80 0.60 10.49 -16.73
N LEU A 81 -0.45 9.70 -17.03
CA LEU A 81 -0.38 8.57 -17.97
C LEU A 81 -0.17 9.00 -19.44
N THR A 82 -0.17 10.30 -19.74
CA THR A 82 -0.01 10.86 -21.09
C THR A 82 1.44 10.82 -21.60
N ALA A 83 2.39 10.44 -20.75
CA ALA A 83 3.80 10.28 -21.10
C ALA A 83 4.37 9.12 -20.29
N ARG A 84 5.67 8.84 -20.42
CA ARG A 84 6.38 7.99 -19.46
C ARG A 84 6.70 8.78 -18.20
N THR A 85 6.95 8.08 -17.10
CA THR A 85 7.39 8.70 -15.85
C THR A 85 8.67 9.52 -16.07
N SER A 86 8.68 10.74 -15.55
CA SER A 86 9.87 11.59 -15.50
C SER A 86 10.51 11.55 -14.12
N ARG A 87 9.68 11.41 -13.07
CA ARG A 87 10.16 11.16 -11.70
C ARG A 87 10.62 9.73 -11.53
N VAL A 88 11.43 9.47 -10.51
CA VAL A 88 11.95 8.12 -10.23
C VAL A 88 10.81 7.19 -9.81
N PRO A 89 10.74 5.94 -10.33
CA PRO A 89 11.56 5.40 -11.41
C PRO A 89 11.18 6.02 -12.76
N SER A 90 12.15 6.61 -13.47
CA SER A 90 11.91 7.29 -14.75
C SER A 90 11.82 6.30 -15.93
N GLY A 91 11.18 6.73 -17.02
CA GLY A 91 11.06 5.98 -18.26
C GLY A 91 10.06 4.82 -18.22
N ARG A 92 9.09 4.85 -17.29
CA ARG A 92 8.09 3.78 -17.10
C ARG A 92 6.70 4.15 -17.63
N PRO A 93 5.88 3.18 -18.09
CA PRO A 93 6.21 1.77 -18.38
C PRO A 93 7.34 1.64 -19.39
N GLY A 94 8.11 0.55 -19.34
CA GLY A 94 9.24 0.34 -20.25
C GLY A 94 8.81 -0.02 -21.67
N GLN A 95 7.66 -0.67 -21.82
CA GLN A 95 7.09 -1.15 -23.08
C GLN A 95 5.82 -0.38 -23.46
N GLY A 96 5.46 -0.39 -24.75
CA GLY A 96 4.28 0.31 -25.28
C GLY A 96 4.50 1.79 -25.60
N GLN A 97 3.43 2.50 -25.95
CA GLN A 97 3.44 3.94 -26.24
C GLN A 97 2.33 4.67 -25.46
N PRO A 98 2.58 5.91 -24.98
CA PRO A 98 1.55 6.70 -24.32
C PRO A 98 0.48 7.21 -25.29
N PRO A 99 -0.73 7.59 -24.81
CA PRO A 99 -1.15 7.54 -23.41
C PRO A 99 -1.35 6.09 -22.94
N PHE A 100 -0.89 5.79 -21.73
CA PHE A 100 -1.05 4.48 -21.12
C PHE A 100 -2.40 4.36 -20.40
N THR A 101 -2.93 3.15 -20.34
CA THR A 101 -3.96 2.81 -19.35
C THR A 101 -3.33 2.70 -17.97
N TRP A 102 -4.15 2.86 -16.93
CA TRP A 102 -3.68 2.66 -15.56
C TRP A 102 -3.20 1.22 -15.35
N GLU A 103 -3.88 0.24 -15.93
CA GLU A 103 -3.57 -1.18 -15.87
C GLU A 103 -2.18 -1.50 -16.44
N GLN A 104 -1.86 -0.95 -17.61
CA GLN A 104 -0.52 -1.07 -18.21
C GLN A 104 0.55 -0.50 -17.27
N SER A 105 0.29 0.66 -16.66
CA SER A 105 1.21 1.24 -15.70
C SER A 105 1.31 0.45 -14.40
N ALA A 106 0.20 -0.08 -13.89
CA ALA A 106 0.17 -0.80 -12.64
C ALA A 106 0.87 -2.16 -12.79
N ALA A 107 0.69 -2.85 -13.91
CA ALA A 107 1.39 -4.09 -14.23
C ALA A 107 2.92 -3.89 -14.28
N ASP A 108 3.42 -2.84 -14.96
CA ASP A 108 4.87 -2.53 -14.96
C ASP A 108 5.40 -2.25 -13.55
N ALA A 109 4.65 -1.49 -12.74
CA ALA A 109 5.03 -1.16 -11.36
C ALA A 109 5.09 -2.40 -10.45
N LEU A 110 4.07 -3.24 -10.49
CA LEU A 110 3.99 -4.47 -9.67
C LEU A 110 5.06 -5.49 -10.10
N ALA A 111 5.29 -5.65 -11.40
CA ALA A 111 6.35 -6.49 -11.93
C ALA A 111 7.74 -6.00 -11.52
N MET A 112 8.01 -4.68 -11.55
CA MET A 112 9.27 -4.10 -11.07
C MET A 112 9.54 -4.44 -9.60
N LYS A 113 8.49 -4.51 -8.78
CA LYS A 113 8.57 -4.88 -7.36
C LYS A 113 8.64 -6.39 -7.11
N LYS A 114 8.60 -7.19 -8.19
CA LYS A 114 8.56 -8.66 -8.18
C LYS A 114 7.34 -9.22 -7.42
N LEU A 115 6.19 -8.56 -7.59
CA LEU A 115 4.91 -9.01 -7.02
C LEU A 115 4.14 -9.78 -8.08
N GLY A 116 3.54 -10.90 -7.70
CA GLY A 116 2.84 -11.82 -8.61
C GLY A 116 2.49 -13.15 -7.95
N PRO A 117 2.31 -14.24 -8.72
CA PRO A 117 1.78 -15.51 -8.21
C PRO A 117 2.67 -16.20 -7.17
N GLY A 118 3.99 -15.98 -7.24
CA GLY A 118 4.96 -16.55 -6.28
C GLY A 118 5.12 -15.73 -4.99
N THR A 119 4.29 -14.70 -4.79
CA THR A 119 4.33 -13.87 -3.59
C THR A 119 3.51 -14.52 -2.47
N ASP A 120 4.01 -14.47 -1.24
CA ASP A 120 3.21 -14.82 -0.06
C ASP A 120 2.11 -13.79 0.16
N TRP A 121 0.88 -14.19 -0.13
CA TRP A 121 -0.34 -13.41 0.05
C TRP A 121 -1.14 -13.83 1.30
N SER A 122 -0.54 -14.58 2.24
CA SER A 122 -1.08 -14.70 3.59
C SER A 122 -1.25 -13.31 4.22
N LEU A 123 -2.03 -13.20 5.30
CA LEU A 123 -2.21 -11.92 5.99
C LEU A 123 -0.84 -11.27 6.38
N PRO A 124 0.10 -11.99 7.05
CA PRO A 124 1.43 -11.44 7.32
C PRO A 124 2.23 -11.13 6.06
N GLY A 125 2.15 -11.97 5.03
CA GLY A 125 2.82 -11.75 3.75
C GLY A 125 2.35 -10.48 3.05
N THR A 126 1.04 -10.24 3.03
CA THR A 126 0.42 -9.04 2.47
C THR A 126 0.85 -7.78 3.22
N LEU A 127 0.82 -7.80 4.56
CA LEU A 127 1.28 -6.68 5.40
C LEU A 127 2.77 -6.38 5.20
N TYR A 128 3.59 -7.44 5.10
CA TYR A 128 5.00 -7.33 4.77
C TYR A 128 5.20 -6.66 3.40
N GLN A 129 4.43 -7.03 2.38
CA GLN A 129 4.58 -6.42 1.05
C GLN A 129 4.19 -4.94 1.03
N PHE A 130 3.17 -4.52 1.79
CA PHE A 130 2.86 -3.10 1.96
C PHE A 130 4.01 -2.34 2.65
N GLU A 131 4.55 -2.87 3.75
CA GLU A 131 5.70 -2.23 4.43
C GLU A 131 6.94 -2.21 3.54
N ARG A 132 7.21 -3.29 2.79
CA ARG A 132 8.30 -3.37 1.82
C ARG A 132 8.13 -2.39 0.67
N TYR A 133 6.91 -2.15 0.21
CA TYR A 133 6.64 -1.22 -0.87
C TYR A 133 7.01 0.21 -0.47
N ASN A 134 6.58 0.63 0.73
CA ASN A 134 6.92 1.92 1.32
C ASN A 134 8.39 2.01 1.80
N GLY A 135 8.91 0.93 2.37
CA GLY A 135 10.23 0.83 2.98
C GLY A 135 10.20 0.67 4.52
N PHE A 136 11.22 -0.01 5.04
CA PHE A 136 11.36 -0.40 6.46
C PHE A 136 12.01 0.67 7.38
N GLY A 137 12.09 1.93 6.95
CA GLY A 137 12.80 2.98 7.70
C GLY A 137 12.26 3.18 9.12
N TYR A 138 10.93 3.17 9.27
CA TYR A 138 10.27 3.33 10.57
C TYR A 138 10.70 2.30 11.61
N ARG A 139 10.70 1.02 11.20
CA ARG A 139 11.12 -0.10 12.04
C ARG A 139 12.62 -0.04 12.35
N LEU A 140 13.45 0.13 11.31
CA LEU A 140 14.91 0.01 11.43
C LEU A 140 15.57 1.20 12.11
N GLN A 141 15.05 2.42 11.92
CA GLN A 141 15.69 3.65 12.39
C GLN A 141 15.02 4.23 13.64
N HIS A 142 13.75 3.90 13.88
CA HIS A 142 12.97 4.53 14.94
C HIS A 142 12.26 3.54 15.86
N GLY A 143 12.30 2.24 15.57
CA GLY A 143 11.68 1.22 16.42
C GLY A 143 10.17 1.35 16.57
N ILE A 144 9.50 2.05 15.65
CA ILE A 144 8.04 2.22 15.66
C ILE A 144 7.37 1.41 14.57
N HIS A 145 6.09 1.09 14.79
CA HIS A 145 5.24 0.54 13.74
C HIS A 145 4.97 1.57 12.65
N SER A 146 5.10 1.15 11.38
CA SER A 146 5.01 2.06 10.23
C SER A 146 3.63 2.74 10.17
N PRO A 147 3.54 4.09 10.13
CA PRO A 147 2.27 4.77 9.86
C PRO A 147 1.66 4.37 8.52
N TYR A 148 2.47 3.92 7.55
CA TYR A 148 1.98 3.43 6.26
C TYR A 148 1.07 2.20 6.43
N LEU A 149 1.29 1.37 7.45
CA LEU A 149 0.42 0.26 7.79
C LEU A 149 -0.67 0.67 8.78
N TRP A 150 -0.29 1.37 9.85
CA TRP A 150 -1.09 1.41 11.09
C TRP A 150 -1.70 2.77 11.41
N SER A 151 -1.51 3.81 10.59
CA SER A 151 -2.15 5.09 10.83
C SER A 151 -3.68 4.94 10.88
N PHE A 152 -4.31 5.68 11.81
CA PHE A 152 -5.72 5.60 12.22
C PHE A 152 -6.09 4.44 13.15
N SER A 153 -5.14 3.60 13.57
CA SER A 153 -5.35 2.55 14.58
C SER A 153 -4.75 2.88 15.95
N ASN A 154 -5.04 2.06 16.97
CA ASN A 154 -4.37 2.10 18.28
C ASN A 154 -2.85 1.88 18.22
N HIS A 155 -2.30 1.32 17.15
CA HIS A 155 -0.87 1.05 17.01
C HIS A 155 -0.04 2.26 16.55
N TYR A 156 -0.67 3.41 16.30
CA TYR A 156 0.01 4.62 15.84
C TYR A 156 -0.53 5.88 16.51
N THR A 157 0.38 6.67 17.09
CA THR A 157 0.07 7.95 17.75
C THR A 157 0.84 9.14 17.17
N GLY A 158 2.03 8.92 16.61
CA GLY A 158 2.86 9.96 16.03
C GLY A 158 4.20 9.43 15.52
N GLY A 159 4.93 10.29 14.82
CA GLY A 159 6.18 9.94 14.17
C GLY A 159 5.97 9.65 12.68
N LYS A 160 6.60 10.41 11.80
CA LYS A 160 6.64 10.07 10.36
C LYS A 160 7.85 10.69 9.66
N TYR A 161 8.22 10.13 8.50
CA TYR A 161 9.03 10.85 7.54
C TYR A 161 8.15 11.92 6.87
N VAL A 162 8.57 13.18 6.93
CA VAL A 162 7.85 14.32 6.32
C VAL A 162 8.36 14.64 4.92
N ALA A 163 9.59 14.20 4.63
CA ALA A 163 10.24 14.18 3.32
C ALA A 163 11.25 13.02 3.32
N ASP A 164 11.82 12.73 2.15
CA ASP A 164 12.84 11.67 2.03
C ASP A 164 13.98 11.88 3.03
N GLY A 165 14.24 10.86 3.85
CA GLY A 165 15.25 10.89 4.92
C GLY A 165 14.96 11.86 6.08
N THR A 166 13.86 12.62 6.04
CA THR A 166 13.54 13.66 7.03
C THR A 166 12.51 13.18 8.03
N TRP A 167 12.97 12.71 9.19
CA TRP A 167 12.12 12.21 10.28
C TRP A 167 11.59 13.33 11.17
N SER A 168 10.34 13.21 11.60
CA SER A 168 9.76 14.00 12.69
C SER A 168 9.05 13.07 13.68
N ALA A 169 9.48 13.10 14.95
CA ALA A 169 8.88 12.29 16.01
C ALA A 169 7.46 12.74 16.39
N THR A 170 7.07 13.97 16.06
CA THR A 170 5.77 14.56 16.45
C THR A 170 4.79 14.70 15.30
N ALA A 171 5.25 14.63 14.05
CA ALA A 171 4.34 14.68 12.91
C ALA A 171 3.43 13.44 12.88
N VAL A 172 2.14 13.67 12.59
CA VAL A 172 1.12 12.63 12.55
C VAL A 172 0.65 12.42 11.11
N SER A 173 0.59 11.16 10.66
CA SER A 173 0.00 10.83 9.35
C SER A 173 -1.48 11.21 9.32
N LYS A 174 -1.91 11.84 8.22
CA LYS A 174 -3.31 12.18 7.93
C LYS A 174 -3.95 11.20 6.93
N GLN A 175 -3.21 10.16 6.56
CA GLN A 175 -3.62 9.14 5.61
C GLN A 175 -3.86 7.83 6.37
N CYS A 176 -4.97 7.16 6.05
CA CYS A 176 -5.29 5.84 6.61
C CYS A 176 -4.20 4.83 6.24
N GLY A 177 -3.78 4.00 7.20
CA GLY A 177 -2.81 2.95 6.93
C GLY A 177 -3.39 1.79 6.11
N ALA A 178 -2.53 1.10 5.36
CA ALA A 178 -2.90 -0.04 4.51
C ALA A 178 -3.46 -1.22 5.32
N ALA A 179 -2.92 -1.51 6.50
CA ALA A 179 -3.43 -2.58 7.38
C ALA A 179 -4.84 -2.23 7.90
N VAL A 180 -5.10 -0.96 8.17
CA VAL A 180 -6.42 -0.48 8.61
C VAL A 180 -7.46 -0.61 7.49
N LEU A 181 -7.09 -0.28 6.25
CA LEU A 181 -7.97 -0.49 5.09
C LEU A 181 -8.26 -1.98 4.85
N LEU A 182 -7.25 -2.84 4.97
CA LEU A 182 -7.41 -4.29 4.85
C LEU A 182 -8.32 -4.85 5.96
N LYS A 183 -8.13 -4.42 7.22
CA LYS A 183 -8.97 -4.82 8.35
C LYS A 183 -10.45 -4.49 8.10
N GLU A 184 -10.72 -3.30 7.60
CA GLU A 184 -12.09 -2.87 7.28
C GLU A 184 -12.69 -3.64 6.09
N LEU A 185 -11.91 -3.98 5.07
CA LEU A 185 -12.37 -4.85 3.96
C LEU A 185 -12.70 -6.26 4.47
N MET A 186 -11.83 -6.86 5.27
CA MET A 186 -12.06 -8.20 5.85
C MET A 186 -13.27 -8.21 6.78
N ALA A 187 -13.47 -7.17 7.59
CA ALA A 187 -14.65 -7.03 8.46
C ALA A 187 -15.97 -6.96 7.66
N ARG A 188 -15.91 -6.56 6.38
CA ARG A 188 -17.04 -6.52 5.45
C ARG A 188 -17.17 -7.79 4.59
N GLY A 189 -16.25 -8.74 4.72
CA GLY A 189 -16.22 -9.96 3.90
C GLY A 189 -15.75 -9.76 2.46
N GLU A 190 -14.98 -8.70 2.20
CA GLU A 190 -14.56 -8.30 0.84
C GLU A 190 -13.11 -8.73 0.50
N ALA A 191 -12.33 -9.15 1.49
CA ALA A 191 -10.93 -9.57 1.35
C ALA A 191 -10.68 -10.89 2.10
#